data_AF-A0A1Y3MZ98-F1
#
_entry.id   AF-A0A1Y3MZ98-F1
#
_cell.length_a   1.000
_cell.length_b   1.000
_cell.length_c   1.000
_cell.angle_alpha   90.00
_cell.angle_beta   90.00
_cell.angle_gamma   90.00
#
_symmetry.space_group_name_H-M   'P 1'
#
loop_
_entity.id
_entity.type
_entity.pdbx_description
1 polymer ?
#
loop_
_entity_poly.entity_id
_entity_poly.type
_entity_poly.pdbx_seq_one_letter_code
_entity_poly.pdbx_strand_id
1 'polypeptide(L)'
;MLLKKYEREIPKTWDELKETGKYILKEELKLNNTELTAYNGLFDDEENGTCSIVDLIYSFRKSFNDPLPNFTSTETIEALEKINEIKNEISSNEEFHKGDLYTITKLYNGQSIFLKYWSFNGIPIYKRTALPGRIEGLSGSCIGGYNIAASKFSSKKKQLASIEIIKFITSWEIQKEFVINYNYLSGISSLYDDQDVCNLVDCELYKSIQPVVRPTKENENYDNFSVNLKKNIYEYLYDNKTLIEVLKKVEDWSKIYSITVNTSDSYLEYGEITVTKCHLRLFLLSIGFSLNMVPVLYKLIINFPEDNKISLWVQENHVISVIDSMGKSEGNKNTKITSVSESNDTNNIKNNSSKKFTVKILDYHNRTEKSSSSLSVDHNIRSTGNAMSLSEFRSSDNDINI
;
A
#
# COMPACT_ATOMS: atom_id res chain seq x y z
N MET A 1 -26.31 11.97 9.31
CA MET A 1 -27.40 12.92 9.65
C MET A 1 -27.75 13.84 8.47
N LEU A 2 -26.77 14.49 7.84
CA LEU A 2 -27.01 15.44 6.73
C LEU A 2 -27.67 14.81 5.49
N LEU A 3 -27.22 13.63 5.04
CA LEU A 3 -27.86 12.94 3.90
C LEU A 3 -29.36 12.74 4.11
N LYS A 4 -29.77 12.31 5.31
CA LYS A 4 -31.19 12.15 5.67
C LYS A 4 -31.96 13.48 5.70
N LYS A 5 -31.33 14.55 6.21
CA LYS A 5 -31.93 15.91 6.24
C LYS A 5 -32.25 16.43 4.84
N TYR A 6 -31.42 16.09 3.86
CA TYR A 6 -31.51 16.56 2.49
C TYR A 6 -32.06 15.52 1.50
N GLU A 7 -32.62 14.42 2.02
CA GLU A 7 -33.21 13.34 1.21
C GLU A 7 -32.24 12.80 0.14
N ARG A 8 -30.97 12.62 0.52
CA ARG A 8 -29.91 12.10 -0.34
C ARG A 8 -29.52 10.68 0.09
N GLU A 9 -29.22 9.85 -0.91
CA GLU A 9 -28.65 8.53 -0.69
C GLU A 9 -27.14 8.60 -0.41
N ILE A 10 -26.56 7.47 -0.01
CA ILE A 10 -25.11 7.35 0.16
C ILE A 10 -24.50 7.23 -1.24
N PRO A 11 -23.54 8.10 -1.61
CA PRO A 11 -22.92 8.06 -2.93
C PRO A 11 -22.21 6.73 -3.20
N LYS A 12 -22.45 6.18 -4.39
CA LYS A 12 -21.79 4.98 -4.91
C LYS A 12 -20.77 5.32 -5.99
N THR A 13 -20.89 6.51 -6.60
CA THR A 13 -19.93 7.03 -7.57
C THR A 13 -19.28 8.34 -7.12
N TRP A 14 -18.10 8.63 -7.66
CA TRP A 14 -17.41 9.90 -7.40
C TRP A 14 -18.23 11.11 -7.86
N ASP A 15 -19.01 10.97 -8.93
CA ASP A 15 -19.92 12.01 -9.42
C ASP A 15 -21.07 12.25 -8.43
N GLU A 16 -21.72 11.20 -7.93
CA GLU A 16 -22.74 11.32 -6.90
C GLU A 16 -22.20 11.97 -5.62
N LEU A 17 -20.96 11.64 -5.23
CA LEU A 17 -20.31 12.24 -4.06
C LEU A 17 -20.13 13.74 -4.28
N LYS A 18 -19.62 14.12 -5.45
CA LYS A 18 -19.42 15.52 -5.84
C LYS A 18 -20.74 16.29 -5.84
N GLU A 19 -21.75 15.77 -6.54
CA GLU A 19 -23.06 16.41 -6.68
C GLU A 19 -23.78 16.55 -5.33
N THR A 20 -23.77 15.48 -4.53
CA THR A 20 -24.40 15.46 -3.20
C THR A 20 -23.68 16.42 -2.25
N GLY A 21 -22.35 16.39 -2.24
CA GLY A 21 -21.53 17.29 -1.42
C GLY A 21 -21.78 18.75 -1.77
N LYS A 22 -21.77 19.08 -3.07
CA LYS A 22 -22.02 20.43 -3.58
C LYS A 22 -23.40 20.95 -3.20
N TYR A 23 -24.43 20.11 -3.35
CA TYR A 23 -25.80 20.45 -3.01
C TYR A 23 -25.95 20.75 -1.51
N ILE A 24 -25.50 19.83 -0.66
CA ILE A 24 -25.62 19.98 0.80
C ILE A 24 -24.84 21.19 1.30
N LEU A 25 -23.60 21.39 0.81
CA LEU A 25 -22.79 22.54 1.19
C LEU A 25 -23.50 23.87 0.86
N LYS A 26 -24.11 23.96 -0.34
CA LYS A 26 -24.88 25.13 -0.76
C LYS A 26 -26.11 25.37 0.11
N GLU A 27 -26.86 24.33 0.48
CA GLU A 27 -28.04 24.48 1.33
C GLU A 27 -27.68 24.81 2.79
N GLU A 28 -26.59 24.28 3.31
CA GLU A 28 -26.07 24.59 4.65
C GLU A 28 -25.53 26.03 4.72
N LEU A 29 -24.90 26.52 3.65
CA LEU A 29 -24.47 27.92 3.53
C LEU A 29 -25.65 28.90 3.60
N LYS A 30 -26.81 28.56 3.01
CA LYS A 30 -28.03 29.39 3.14
C LYS A 30 -28.55 29.49 4.58
N LEU A 31 -28.18 28.52 5.43
CA LEU A 31 -28.50 28.48 6.85
C LEU A 31 -27.37 29.07 7.72
N ASN A 32 -26.39 29.75 7.12
CA ASN A 32 -25.21 30.33 7.77
C ASN A 32 -24.27 29.31 8.42
N ASN A 33 -24.27 28.05 7.98
CA ASN A 33 -23.29 27.07 8.41
C ASN A 33 -22.04 27.15 7.51
N THR A 34 -21.03 27.91 7.95
CA THR A 34 -19.80 28.16 7.20
C THR A 34 -18.65 27.21 7.55
N GLU A 35 -18.76 26.46 8.64
CA GLU A 35 -17.70 25.57 9.16
C GLU A 35 -17.75 24.15 8.55
N LEU A 36 -18.85 23.83 7.86
CA LEU A 36 -19.03 22.54 7.22
C LEU A 36 -18.13 22.40 5.99
N THR A 37 -17.36 21.32 5.93
CA THR A 37 -16.61 20.94 4.72
C THR A 37 -17.31 19.78 4.01
N ALA A 38 -17.10 19.62 2.70
CA ALA A 38 -17.78 18.54 1.98
C ALA A 38 -16.98 17.23 1.95
N TYR A 39 -15.68 17.31 1.66
CA TYR A 39 -14.85 16.12 1.53
C TYR A 39 -13.37 16.39 1.86
N ASN A 40 -12.82 15.57 2.76
CA ASN A 40 -11.38 15.34 2.92
C ASN A 40 -11.09 13.87 2.58
N GLY A 41 -10.21 13.68 1.59
CA GLY A 41 -9.83 12.37 1.08
C GLY A 41 -8.49 11.84 1.58
N LEU A 42 -7.88 12.47 2.61
CA LEU A 42 -6.51 12.20 3.08
C LEU A 42 -5.47 12.22 1.95
N PHE A 43 -5.36 13.33 1.22
CA PHE A 43 -4.30 13.57 0.25
C PHE A 43 -3.19 14.44 0.89
N ASP A 44 -2.70 13.98 2.04
CA ASP A 44 -1.62 14.59 2.82
C ASP A 44 -0.23 14.09 2.37
N ASP A 45 0.84 14.68 2.90
CA ASP A 45 2.22 14.29 2.57
C ASP A 45 2.67 12.97 3.23
N GLU A 46 1.81 12.36 4.05
CA GLU A 46 2.10 11.11 4.76
C GLU A 46 1.70 9.89 3.92
N GLU A 47 1.80 8.69 4.49
CA GLU A 47 1.48 7.44 3.76
C GLU A 47 -0.02 7.34 3.39
N ASN A 48 -0.88 8.09 4.08
CA ASN A 48 -2.30 8.17 3.75
C ASN A 48 -2.49 8.69 2.32
N GLY A 49 -1.72 9.72 1.92
CA GLY A 49 -1.70 10.26 0.57
C GLY A 49 -1.46 9.22 -0.53
N THR A 50 -0.46 8.35 -0.34
CA THR A 50 -0.15 7.27 -1.30
C THR A 50 -1.33 6.31 -1.41
N CYS A 51 -1.91 5.89 -0.28
CA CYS A 51 -3.10 5.06 -0.29
C CYS A 51 -4.29 5.74 -0.96
N SER A 52 -4.51 7.03 -0.76
CA SER A 52 -5.60 7.79 -1.39
C SER A 52 -5.44 7.88 -2.90
N ILE A 53 -4.21 8.06 -3.40
CA ILE A 53 -3.92 8.00 -4.84
C ILE A 53 -4.21 6.60 -5.38
N VAL A 54 -3.74 5.54 -4.71
CA VAL A 54 -3.93 4.15 -5.16
C VAL A 54 -5.40 3.73 -5.13
N ASP A 55 -6.14 4.10 -4.07
CA ASP A 55 -7.58 3.85 -3.93
C ASP A 55 -8.37 4.45 -5.08
N LEU A 56 -8.09 5.74 -5.35
CA LEU A 56 -8.72 6.49 -6.41
C LEU A 56 -8.45 5.84 -7.76
N ILE A 57 -7.19 5.61 -8.12
CA ILE A 57 -6.82 5.02 -9.42
C ILE A 57 -7.45 3.62 -9.56
N TYR A 58 -7.42 2.80 -8.50
CA TYR A 58 -8.01 1.47 -8.54
C TYR A 58 -9.53 1.51 -8.74
N SER A 59 -10.22 2.51 -8.19
CA SER A 59 -11.67 2.70 -8.34
C SER A 59 -12.11 3.10 -9.77
N PHE A 60 -11.15 3.42 -10.65
CA PHE A 60 -11.37 3.81 -12.05
C PHE A 60 -11.09 2.70 -13.08
N ARG A 61 -10.74 1.50 -12.61
CA ARG A 61 -10.59 0.33 -13.49
C ARG A 61 -11.87 0.03 -14.27
N LYS A 62 -11.76 -0.73 -15.37
CA LYS A 62 -12.91 -0.99 -16.24
C LYS A 62 -13.88 -2.01 -15.65
N SER A 63 -13.35 -3.00 -14.92
CA SER A 63 -14.09 -4.14 -14.42
C SER A 63 -13.64 -4.52 -13.01
N PHE A 64 -14.52 -5.19 -12.25
CA PHE A 64 -14.27 -5.57 -10.86
C PHE A 64 -12.94 -6.32 -10.65
N ASN A 65 -12.62 -7.27 -11.55
CA ASN A 65 -11.42 -8.12 -11.49
C ASN A 65 -10.16 -7.52 -12.13
N ASP A 66 -10.25 -6.31 -12.71
CA ASP A 66 -9.09 -5.70 -13.35
C ASP A 66 -8.03 -5.30 -12.29
N PRO A 67 -6.73 -5.37 -12.63
CA PRO A 67 -5.68 -4.94 -11.73
C PRO A 67 -5.66 -3.41 -11.58
N LEU A 68 -4.76 -2.90 -10.75
CA LEU A 68 -4.46 -1.46 -10.69
C LEU A 68 -4.12 -0.94 -12.10
N PRO A 69 -4.85 0.09 -12.59
CA PRO A 69 -4.52 0.73 -13.86
C PRO A 69 -3.07 1.23 -13.91
N ASN A 70 -2.49 1.22 -15.11
CA ASN A 70 -1.17 1.81 -15.32
C ASN A 70 -1.23 3.32 -15.03
N PHE A 71 -0.18 3.89 -14.43
CA PHE A 71 -0.12 5.32 -14.13
C PHE A 71 -0.29 6.23 -15.35
N THR A 72 0.02 5.78 -16.57
CA THR A 72 -0.18 6.56 -17.81
C THR A 72 -1.44 6.18 -18.60
N SER A 73 -2.27 5.31 -18.05
CA SER A 73 -3.51 4.88 -18.69
C SER A 73 -4.59 5.98 -18.68
N THR A 74 -5.56 5.87 -19.59
CA THR A 74 -6.73 6.75 -19.64
C THR A 74 -7.52 6.69 -18.33
N GLU A 75 -7.61 5.53 -17.70
CA GLU A 75 -8.32 5.35 -16.42
C GLU A 75 -7.66 6.16 -15.30
N THR A 76 -6.32 6.17 -15.24
CA THR A 76 -5.59 7.00 -14.27
C THR A 76 -5.75 8.49 -14.55
N ILE A 77 -5.75 8.89 -15.83
CA ILE A 77 -5.97 10.28 -16.23
C ILE A 77 -7.36 10.74 -15.74
N GLU A 78 -8.40 9.99 -16.08
CA GLU A 78 -9.77 10.28 -15.67
C GLU A 78 -9.92 10.31 -14.14
N ALA A 79 -9.24 9.41 -13.42
CA ALA A 79 -9.25 9.36 -11.97
C ALA A 79 -8.67 10.64 -11.34
N LEU A 80 -7.51 11.07 -11.83
CA LEU A 80 -6.82 12.25 -11.33
C LEU A 80 -7.53 13.55 -11.72
N GLU A 81 -8.12 13.62 -12.91
CA GLU A 81 -8.98 14.73 -13.31
C GLU A 81 -10.23 14.82 -12.43
N LYS A 82 -10.89 13.68 -12.15
CA LYS A 82 -12.08 13.64 -11.29
C LYS A 82 -11.78 14.11 -9.88
N ILE A 83 -10.69 13.66 -9.27
CA ILE A 83 -10.37 14.08 -7.90
C ILE A 83 -9.98 15.56 -7.83
N ASN A 84 -9.30 16.09 -8.85
CA ASN A 84 -8.98 17.50 -8.94
C ASN A 84 -10.25 18.35 -9.10
N GLU A 85 -11.21 17.88 -9.90
CA GLU A 85 -12.55 18.47 -10.02
C GLU A 85 -13.27 18.49 -8.66
N ILE A 86 -13.31 17.37 -7.94
CA ILE A 86 -13.90 17.28 -6.58
C ILE A 86 -13.22 18.26 -5.63
N LYS A 87 -11.88 18.30 -5.61
CA LYS A 87 -11.10 19.22 -4.78
C LYS A 87 -11.48 20.68 -5.04
N ASN A 88 -11.63 21.06 -6.31
CA ASN A 88 -11.87 22.44 -6.69
C ASN A 88 -13.35 22.85 -6.57
N GLU A 89 -14.30 21.91 -6.69
CA GLU A 89 -15.73 22.22 -6.65
C GLU A 89 -16.36 22.14 -5.26
N ILE A 90 -15.92 21.20 -4.42
CA ILE A 90 -16.56 20.93 -3.12
C ILE A 90 -15.57 20.89 -1.94
N SER A 91 -14.31 21.23 -2.16
CA SER A 91 -13.29 21.26 -1.12
C SER A 91 -12.33 22.43 -1.35
N SER A 92 -11.10 22.32 -0.85
CA SER A 92 -10.01 23.28 -1.10
C SER A 92 -8.66 22.57 -1.05
N ASN A 93 -7.61 23.23 -1.55
CA ASN A 93 -6.23 22.73 -1.38
C ASN A 93 -5.90 22.52 0.10
N GLU A 94 -6.28 23.47 0.98
CA GLU A 94 -6.02 23.34 2.40
C GLU A 94 -6.76 22.16 3.02
N GLU A 95 -8.06 21.98 2.71
CA GLU A 95 -8.86 20.87 3.24
C GLU A 95 -8.31 19.52 2.79
N PHE A 96 -7.96 19.37 1.52
CA PHE A 96 -7.46 18.11 0.95
C PHE A 96 -6.10 17.67 1.52
N HIS A 97 -5.26 18.63 1.89
CA HIS A 97 -3.90 18.39 2.41
C HIS A 97 -3.87 18.06 3.91
N LYS A 98 -4.98 18.18 4.63
CA LYS A 98 -5.02 17.85 6.07
C LYS A 98 -4.99 16.33 6.29
N GLY A 99 -4.13 15.90 7.21
CA GLY A 99 -3.95 14.51 7.61
C GLY A 99 -4.70 14.09 8.87
N ASP A 100 -4.12 13.13 9.61
CA ASP A 100 -4.79 12.34 10.64
C ASP A 100 -5.51 13.13 11.73
N LEU A 101 -4.81 14.01 12.46
CA LEU A 101 -5.40 14.71 13.61
C LEU A 101 -6.62 15.56 13.23
N TYR A 102 -6.55 16.20 12.06
CA TYR A 102 -7.65 17.00 11.53
C TYR A 102 -8.85 16.14 11.18
N THR A 103 -8.63 15.06 10.41
CA THR A 103 -9.69 14.17 9.95
C THR A 103 -10.35 13.44 11.11
N ILE A 104 -9.60 13.00 12.11
CA ILE A 104 -10.14 12.43 13.36
C ILE A 104 -11.02 13.46 14.08
N THR A 105 -10.58 14.71 14.20
CA THR A 105 -11.36 15.77 14.85
C THR A 105 -12.70 15.98 14.13
N LYS A 106 -12.68 16.02 12.80
CA LYS A 106 -13.88 16.13 11.94
C LYS A 106 -14.83 14.94 12.10
N LEU A 107 -14.29 13.73 12.21
CA LEU A 107 -15.08 12.50 12.45
C LEU A 107 -15.85 12.55 13.77
N TYR A 108 -15.28 13.17 14.81
CA TYR A 108 -15.91 13.28 16.14
C TYR A 108 -16.88 14.44 16.27
N ASN A 109 -16.66 15.55 15.55
CA ASN A 109 -17.49 16.74 15.67
C ASN A 109 -18.59 16.84 14.59
N GLY A 110 -18.54 16.00 13.55
CA GLY A 110 -19.56 15.96 12.51
C GLY A 110 -19.51 17.14 11.51
N GLN A 111 -18.38 17.86 11.44
CA GLN A 111 -18.23 19.07 10.61
C GLN A 111 -17.71 18.79 9.18
N SER A 112 -17.87 17.56 8.67
CA SER A 112 -17.73 17.27 7.24
C SER A 112 -18.88 16.40 6.73
N ILE A 113 -19.27 16.55 5.47
CA ILE A 113 -20.29 15.71 4.85
C ILE A 113 -19.73 14.29 4.62
N PHE A 114 -18.55 14.21 3.99
CA PHE A 114 -17.86 12.97 3.67
C PHE A 114 -16.40 13.04 4.13
N LEU A 115 -15.87 11.91 4.60
CA LEU A 115 -14.48 11.78 5.03
C LEU A 115 -13.98 10.40 4.64
N LYS A 116 -12.77 10.33 4.09
CA LYS A 116 -12.02 9.08 3.99
C LYS A 116 -11.19 8.92 5.26
N TYR A 117 -11.26 7.76 5.91
CA TYR A 117 -10.35 7.42 6.99
C TYR A 117 -10.20 5.91 7.16
N TRP A 118 -9.16 5.50 7.87
CA TRP A 118 -8.97 4.11 8.28
C TRP A 118 -10.09 3.63 9.20
N SER A 119 -10.32 2.32 9.27
CA SER A 119 -11.29 1.77 10.21
C SER A 119 -10.86 2.08 11.64
N PHE A 120 -11.65 2.91 12.32
CA PHE A 120 -11.42 3.34 13.68
C PHE A 120 -12.66 3.07 14.53
N ASN A 121 -12.45 2.59 15.77
CA ASN A 121 -13.54 2.25 16.68
C ASN A 121 -14.11 3.49 17.37
N GLY A 122 -15.42 3.52 17.59
CA GLY A 122 -16.04 4.55 18.43
C GLY A 122 -16.34 5.88 17.74
N ILE A 123 -16.64 5.87 16.43
CA ILE A 123 -17.17 7.04 15.72
C ILE A 123 -18.69 6.86 15.58
N PRO A 124 -19.52 7.52 16.42
CA PRO A 124 -20.97 7.27 16.45
C PRO A 124 -21.76 8.05 15.39
N ILE A 125 -21.15 9.06 14.75
CA ILE A 125 -21.87 10.06 13.93
C ILE A 125 -22.01 9.63 12.46
N TYR A 126 -20.99 8.95 11.95
CA TYR A 126 -20.88 8.61 10.53
C TYR A 126 -21.27 7.16 10.28
N LYS A 127 -21.95 6.94 9.14
CA LYS A 127 -22.11 5.60 8.57
C LYS A 127 -20.91 5.31 7.68
N ARG A 128 -20.29 4.15 7.86
CA ARG A 128 -19.19 3.66 7.03
C ARG A 128 -19.73 3.00 5.76
N THR A 129 -19.02 3.16 4.66
CA THR A 129 -19.34 2.56 3.35
C THR A 129 -18.03 2.30 2.61
N ALA A 130 -18.08 1.48 1.56
CA ALA A 130 -16.99 1.38 0.59
C ALA A 130 -16.79 2.75 -0.10
N LEU A 131 -15.57 3.04 -0.54
CA LEU A 131 -15.30 4.26 -1.31
C LEU A 131 -16.07 4.22 -2.64
N PRO A 132 -16.51 5.38 -3.15
CA PRO A 132 -17.16 5.42 -4.46
C PRO A 132 -16.23 4.95 -5.59
N GLY A 133 -16.83 4.51 -6.69
CA GLY A 133 -16.12 4.16 -7.92
C GLY A 133 -16.34 5.17 -9.04
N ARG A 134 -15.68 4.93 -10.18
CA ARG A 134 -16.05 5.57 -11.44
C ARG A 134 -17.50 5.26 -11.84
N ILE A 135 -17.92 4.02 -11.59
CA ILE A 135 -19.28 3.52 -11.79
C ILE A 135 -19.71 2.73 -10.55
N GLU A 136 -21.02 2.56 -10.36
CA GLU A 136 -21.56 1.77 -9.25
C GLU A 136 -21.00 0.34 -9.28
N GLY A 137 -20.63 -0.17 -8.11
CA GLY A 137 -20.06 -1.50 -7.92
C GLY A 137 -18.54 -1.57 -8.02
N LEU A 138 -17.85 -0.51 -8.47
CA LEU A 138 -16.40 -0.39 -8.37
C LEU A 138 -16.02 0.48 -7.16
N SER A 139 -14.89 0.17 -6.55
CA SER A 139 -14.35 0.83 -5.36
C SER A 139 -12.85 0.58 -5.24
N GLY A 140 -12.18 1.20 -4.29
CA GLY A 140 -10.82 0.84 -3.90
C GLY A 140 -10.59 0.94 -2.40
N SER A 141 -9.74 0.07 -1.87
CA SER A 141 -9.35 0.10 -0.46
C SER A 141 -7.90 -0.38 -0.28
N CYS A 142 -7.02 0.56 0.01
CA CYS A 142 -5.59 0.36 0.14
C CYS A 142 -5.38 -0.56 1.32
N ILE A 143 -4.72 -1.69 1.08
CA ILE A 143 -4.46 -2.64 2.14
C ILE A 143 -3.51 -2.00 3.16
N GLY A 144 -3.92 -2.07 4.43
CA GLY A 144 -3.12 -1.70 5.58
C GLY A 144 -3.00 -2.88 6.55
N GLY A 145 -2.71 -2.55 7.81
CA GLY A 145 -2.58 -3.54 8.88
C GLY A 145 -1.14 -4.01 9.09
N TYR A 146 -1.02 -5.10 9.85
CA TYR A 146 0.26 -5.58 10.35
C TYR A 146 0.48 -7.05 9.99
N ASN A 147 1.69 -7.37 9.55
CA ASN A 147 2.16 -8.74 9.39
C ASN A 147 3.08 -9.11 10.57
N ILE A 148 3.09 -10.39 10.95
CA ILE A 148 3.95 -10.90 12.02
C ILE A 148 4.82 -12.01 11.43
N ALA A 149 6.13 -11.96 11.70
CA ALA A 149 7.10 -12.93 11.18
C ALA A 149 8.11 -13.35 12.25
N ALA A 150 8.61 -14.59 12.12
CA ALA A 150 9.70 -15.08 12.95
C ALA A 150 11.06 -14.61 12.41
N SER A 151 11.91 -14.07 13.28
CA SER A 151 13.22 -13.54 12.88
C SER A 151 14.17 -14.65 12.41
N LYS A 152 14.70 -14.51 11.19
CA LYS A 152 15.73 -15.40 10.62
C LYS A 152 17.01 -15.46 11.45
N PHE A 153 17.30 -14.41 12.22
CA PHE A 153 18.51 -14.31 13.05
C PHE A 153 18.37 -15.00 14.43
N SER A 154 17.17 -15.43 14.80
CA SER A 154 16.96 -16.15 16.06
C SER A 154 17.44 -17.60 15.99
N SER A 155 17.74 -18.22 17.14
CA SER A 155 18.06 -19.66 17.18
C SER A 155 16.89 -20.50 16.69
N LYS A 156 17.16 -21.70 16.14
CA LYS A 156 16.10 -22.57 15.59
C LYS A 156 14.99 -22.87 16.61
N LYS A 157 15.34 -23.10 17.87
CA LYS A 157 14.38 -23.29 18.97
C LYS A 157 13.46 -22.08 19.15
N LYS A 158 14.02 -20.86 19.13
CA LYS A 158 13.22 -19.61 19.24
C LYS A 158 12.35 -19.39 18.01
N GLN A 159 12.87 -19.66 16.81
CA GLN A 159 12.10 -19.58 15.58
C GLN A 159 10.88 -20.50 15.62
N LEU A 160 11.05 -21.77 16.01
CA LEU A 160 9.95 -22.74 16.12
C LEU A 160 8.92 -22.29 17.16
N ALA A 161 9.34 -21.82 18.32
CA ALA A 161 8.43 -21.28 19.33
C ALA A 161 7.66 -20.04 18.82
N SER A 162 8.33 -19.11 18.13
CA SER A 162 7.68 -17.95 17.52
C SER A 162 6.67 -18.35 16.45
N ILE A 163 6.99 -19.34 15.60
CA ILE A 163 6.08 -19.84 14.56
C ILE A 163 4.80 -20.40 15.20
N GLU A 164 4.90 -21.13 16.31
CA GLU A 164 3.71 -21.65 16.99
C GLU A 164 2.84 -20.53 17.60
N ILE A 165 3.46 -19.50 18.18
CA ILE A 165 2.73 -18.31 18.64
C ILE A 165 2.05 -17.60 17.47
N ILE A 166 2.73 -17.45 16.33
CA ILE A 166 2.15 -16.82 15.13
C ILE A 166 0.94 -17.63 14.67
N LYS A 167 1.07 -18.96 14.51
CA LYS A 167 -0.05 -19.84 14.15
C LYS A 167 -1.25 -19.68 15.09
N PHE A 168 -0.99 -19.60 16.40
CA PHE A 168 -2.04 -19.38 17.39
C PHE A 168 -2.73 -18.03 17.22
N ILE A 169 -1.97 -16.93 17.13
CA ILE A 169 -2.52 -15.56 17.00
C ILE A 169 -3.29 -15.40 15.69
N THR A 170 -2.85 -16.05 14.62
CA THR A 170 -3.51 -16.01 13.31
C THR A 170 -4.52 -17.14 13.10
N SER A 171 -4.82 -17.95 14.13
CA SER A 171 -5.84 -19.00 14.04
C SER A 171 -7.24 -18.39 13.90
N TRP A 172 -8.14 -19.11 13.25
CA TRP A 172 -9.49 -18.64 12.98
C TRP A 172 -10.23 -18.31 14.29
N GLU A 173 -10.09 -19.15 15.31
CA GLU A 173 -10.76 -19.00 16.61
C GLU A 173 -10.29 -17.75 17.37
N ILE A 174 -8.97 -17.50 17.35
CA ILE A 174 -8.39 -16.32 18.02
C ILE A 174 -8.71 -15.04 17.25
N GLN A 175 -8.69 -15.09 15.92
CA GLN A 175 -9.11 -13.96 15.10
C GLN A 175 -10.62 -13.65 15.27
N LYS A 176 -11.49 -14.66 15.36
CA LYS A 176 -12.92 -14.48 15.73
C LYS A 176 -13.04 -13.78 17.08
N GLU A 177 -12.28 -14.20 18.08
CA GLU A 177 -12.27 -13.58 19.40
C GLU A 177 -11.83 -12.10 19.32
N PHE A 178 -10.82 -11.78 18.51
CA PHE A 178 -10.37 -10.41 18.31
C PHE A 178 -11.43 -9.52 17.66
N VAL A 179 -12.12 -10.04 16.66
CA VAL A 179 -13.24 -9.31 16.01
C VAL A 179 -14.36 -9.08 17.02
N ILE A 180 -14.82 -10.11 17.72
CA ILE A 180 -15.97 -10.04 18.62
C ILE A 180 -15.70 -9.16 19.85
N ASN A 181 -14.56 -9.35 20.51
CA ASN A 181 -14.31 -8.73 21.81
C ASN A 181 -13.64 -7.35 21.72
N TYR A 182 -12.91 -7.10 20.63
CA TYR A 182 -12.10 -5.87 20.50
C TYR A 182 -12.41 -5.08 19.24
N ASN A 183 -13.30 -5.59 18.38
CA ASN A 183 -13.62 -5.01 17.08
C ASN A 183 -12.34 -4.75 16.25
N TYR A 184 -11.39 -5.68 16.33
CA TYR A 184 -10.19 -5.68 15.49
C TYR A 184 -10.49 -6.47 14.22
N LEU A 185 -10.29 -5.84 13.07
CA LEU A 185 -10.58 -6.46 11.78
C LEU A 185 -9.59 -7.57 11.49
N SER A 186 -10.11 -8.69 10.99
CA SER A 186 -9.30 -9.81 10.57
C SER A 186 -9.13 -9.82 9.05
N GLY A 187 -7.96 -10.28 8.60
CA GLY A 187 -7.70 -10.61 7.20
C GLY A 187 -8.28 -11.96 6.77
N ILE A 188 -8.86 -12.76 7.69
CA ILE A 188 -9.51 -14.02 7.36
C ILE A 188 -10.93 -13.73 6.86
N SER A 189 -11.13 -13.82 5.55
CA SER A 189 -12.41 -13.48 4.91
C SER A 189 -13.59 -14.34 5.40
N SER A 190 -13.37 -15.62 5.67
CA SER A 190 -14.42 -16.54 6.13
C SER A 190 -14.99 -16.21 7.51
N LEU A 191 -14.32 -15.35 8.30
CA LEU A 191 -14.89 -14.87 9.56
C LEU A 191 -16.13 -14.00 9.34
N TYR A 192 -16.23 -13.32 8.19
CA TYR A 192 -17.37 -12.48 7.88
C TYR A 192 -18.57 -13.29 7.35
N ASP A 193 -18.46 -14.62 7.23
CA ASP A 193 -19.59 -15.53 7.00
C ASP A 193 -20.18 -16.07 8.31
N ASP A 194 -19.53 -15.83 9.45
CA ASP A 194 -19.96 -16.31 10.75
C ASP A 194 -21.02 -15.41 11.37
N GLN A 195 -22.16 -15.99 11.76
CA GLN A 195 -23.29 -15.23 12.28
C GLN A 195 -22.97 -14.46 13.57
N ASP A 196 -22.13 -15.00 14.45
CA ASP A 196 -21.78 -14.32 15.72
C ASP A 196 -20.95 -13.08 15.43
N VAL A 197 -20.05 -13.16 14.44
CA VAL A 197 -19.27 -12.02 13.96
C VAL A 197 -20.22 -10.96 13.37
N CYS A 198 -21.11 -11.37 12.47
CA CYS A 198 -22.00 -10.44 11.75
C CYS A 198 -23.09 -9.81 12.63
N ASN A 199 -23.37 -10.37 13.80
CA ASN A 199 -24.23 -9.73 14.79
C ASN A 199 -23.59 -8.49 15.43
N LEU A 200 -22.26 -8.35 15.36
CA LEU A 200 -21.51 -7.25 15.99
C LEU A 200 -20.85 -6.32 14.98
N VAL A 201 -20.46 -6.84 13.81
CA VAL A 201 -19.77 -6.08 12.77
C VAL A 201 -20.57 -6.08 11.47
N ASP A 202 -20.41 -5.03 10.68
CA ASP A 202 -21.06 -4.90 9.37
C ASP A 202 -20.38 -5.80 8.34
N CYS A 203 -20.69 -7.10 8.38
CA CYS A 203 -20.10 -8.10 7.48
C CYS A 203 -20.38 -7.80 6.01
N GLU A 204 -21.53 -7.24 5.67
CA GLU A 204 -21.87 -6.86 4.29
C GLU A 204 -20.91 -5.79 3.77
N LEU A 205 -20.62 -4.77 4.59
CA LEU A 205 -19.58 -3.80 4.27
C LEU A 205 -18.22 -4.49 4.08
N TYR A 206 -17.78 -5.33 5.01
CA TYR A 206 -16.46 -5.97 4.91
C TYR A 206 -16.31 -6.91 3.70
N LYS A 207 -17.37 -7.62 3.31
CA LYS A 207 -17.41 -8.43 2.09
C LYS A 207 -17.40 -7.58 0.82
N SER A 208 -17.93 -6.37 0.87
CA SER A 208 -17.96 -5.46 -0.27
C SER A 208 -16.63 -4.73 -0.53
N ILE A 209 -15.68 -4.77 0.41
CA ILE A 209 -14.38 -4.09 0.28
C ILE A 209 -13.60 -4.69 -0.90
N GLN A 210 -13.04 -3.80 -1.72
CA GLN A 210 -12.24 -4.16 -2.90
C GLN A 210 -10.77 -3.80 -2.62
N PRO A 211 -9.99 -4.73 -2.02
CA PRO A 211 -8.65 -4.43 -1.53
C PRO A 211 -7.65 -4.25 -2.68
N VAL A 212 -6.78 -3.26 -2.56
CA VAL A 212 -5.68 -3.02 -3.49
C VAL A 212 -4.34 -2.98 -2.75
N VAL A 213 -3.39 -3.78 -3.22
CA VAL A 213 -2.03 -3.80 -2.69
C VAL A 213 -1.30 -2.56 -3.18
N ARG A 214 -0.49 -1.94 -2.30
CA ARG A 214 0.36 -0.82 -2.68
C ARG A 214 1.37 -1.31 -3.72
N PRO A 215 1.51 -0.62 -4.86
CA PRO A 215 2.39 -1.07 -5.93
C PRO A 215 3.83 -1.14 -5.42
N THR A 216 4.38 -2.35 -5.43
CA THR A 216 5.76 -2.66 -5.06
C THR A 216 6.30 -3.61 -6.11
N LYS A 217 7.40 -3.25 -6.78
CA LYS A 217 8.13 -4.20 -7.62
C LYS A 217 9.20 -4.92 -6.80
N GLU A 218 9.55 -6.12 -7.25
CA GLU A 218 10.66 -6.87 -6.67
C GLU A 218 11.96 -6.04 -6.77
N ASN A 219 12.67 -5.86 -5.66
CA ASN A 219 13.87 -5.02 -5.51
C ASN A 219 13.66 -3.50 -5.61
N GLU A 220 12.42 -3.01 -5.58
CA GLU A 220 12.13 -1.58 -5.50
C GLU A 220 12.05 -1.12 -4.04
N ASN A 221 12.65 0.05 -3.74
CA ASN A 221 12.48 0.68 -2.43
C ASN A 221 11.09 1.34 -2.38
N TYR A 222 10.17 0.72 -1.66
CA TYR A 222 8.80 1.19 -1.51
C TYR A 222 8.71 2.60 -0.93
N ASP A 223 9.52 2.95 0.07
CA ASP A 223 9.46 4.26 0.70
C ASP A 223 9.80 5.36 -0.31
N ASN A 224 10.83 5.10 -1.12
CA ASN A 224 11.20 6.01 -2.22
C ASN A 224 10.10 6.05 -3.30
N PHE A 225 9.47 4.93 -3.61
CA PHE A 225 8.31 4.88 -4.50
C PHE A 225 7.18 5.77 -4.00
N SER A 226 6.77 5.57 -2.74
CA SER A 226 5.66 6.28 -2.10
C SER A 226 5.89 7.79 -2.10
N VAL A 227 7.10 8.23 -1.71
CA VAL A 227 7.49 9.64 -1.73
C VAL A 227 7.46 10.23 -3.14
N ASN A 228 8.03 9.55 -4.13
CA ASN A 228 8.07 10.06 -5.49
C ASN A 228 6.68 10.09 -6.15
N LEU A 229 5.85 9.05 -5.93
CA LEU A 229 4.49 9.02 -6.45
C LEU A 229 3.70 10.23 -5.93
N LYS A 230 3.65 10.43 -4.60
CA LYS A 230 2.96 11.57 -4.00
C LYS A 230 3.47 12.89 -4.53
N LYS A 231 4.79 13.11 -4.47
CA LYS A 231 5.42 14.36 -4.92
C LYS A 231 4.98 14.72 -6.34
N ASN A 232 5.08 13.79 -7.28
CA ASN A 232 4.71 14.05 -8.67
C ASN A 232 3.21 14.33 -8.80
N ILE A 233 2.34 13.49 -8.22
CA ILE A 233 0.88 13.70 -8.30
C ILE A 233 0.45 15.01 -7.64
N TYR A 234 1.12 15.41 -6.56
CA TYR A 234 0.81 16.65 -5.83
C TYR A 234 1.25 17.90 -6.57
N GLU A 235 2.27 17.83 -7.42
CA GLU A 235 2.56 18.93 -8.35
C GLU A 235 1.36 19.23 -9.28
N TYR A 236 0.58 18.21 -9.66
CA TYR A 236 -0.66 18.39 -10.42
C TYR A 236 -1.80 18.92 -9.53
N LEU A 237 -2.02 18.31 -8.35
CA LEU A 237 -3.14 18.67 -7.48
C LEU A 237 -2.99 20.06 -6.85
N TYR A 238 -1.77 20.48 -6.51
CA TYR A 238 -1.52 21.67 -5.69
C TYR A 238 -0.65 22.74 -6.36
N ASP A 239 0.23 22.37 -7.31
CA ASP A 239 1.20 23.30 -7.91
C ASP A 239 0.90 23.69 -9.37
N ASN A 240 -0.34 23.48 -9.82
CA ASN A 240 -0.82 23.83 -11.16
C ASN A 240 0.02 23.26 -12.33
N LYS A 241 0.71 22.13 -12.13
CA LYS A 241 1.36 21.41 -13.24
C LYS A 241 0.34 20.71 -14.11
N THR A 242 0.70 20.44 -15.36
CA THR A 242 -0.18 19.67 -16.25
C THR A 242 -0.11 18.18 -15.91
N LEU A 243 -1.23 17.48 -16.03
CA LEU A 243 -1.32 16.06 -15.72
C LEU A 243 -0.38 15.22 -16.61
N ILE A 244 -0.25 15.59 -17.88
CA ILE A 244 0.62 14.92 -18.85
C ILE A 244 2.09 15.03 -18.43
N GLU A 245 2.55 16.19 -17.96
CA GLU A 245 3.92 16.37 -17.47
C GLU A 245 4.20 15.49 -16.25
N VAL A 246 3.26 15.47 -15.30
CA VAL A 246 3.38 14.71 -14.05
C VAL A 246 3.39 13.21 -14.30
N LEU A 247 2.46 12.70 -15.13
CA LEU A 247 2.39 11.26 -15.42
C LEU A 247 3.61 10.75 -16.17
N LYS A 248 4.22 11.57 -17.04
CA LYS A 248 5.50 11.23 -17.68
C LYS A 248 6.62 11.07 -16.64
N LYS A 249 6.72 11.96 -15.66
CA LYS A 249 7.71 11.83 -14.58
C LYS A 249 7.51 10.54 -13.77
N VAL A 250 6.25 10.19 -13.46
CA VAL A 250 5.92 8.94 -12.77
C VAL A 250 6.30 7.71 -13.62
N GLU A 251 6.04 7.76 -14.93
CA GLU A 251 6.40 6.69 -15.85
C GLU A 251 7.91 6.51 -15.97
N ASP A 252 8.66 7.59 -16.22
CA ASP A 252 10.11 7.60 -16.37
C ASP A 252 10.81 7.07 -15.13
N TRP A 253 10.31 7.42 -13.95
CA TRP A 253 10.85 6.95 -12.69
C TRP A 253 10.48 5.48 -12.41
N SER A 254 9.26 5.06 -12.75
CA SER A 254 8.79 3.69 -12.50
C SER A 254 9.29 2.65 -13.51
N LYS A 255 9.77 3.08 -14.69
CA LYS A 255 10.33 2.20 -15.72
C LYS A 255 11.84 2.11 -15.60
N ILE A 256 12.34 0.92 -15.32
CA ILE A 256 13.74 0.58 -15.60
C ILE A 256 13.84 0.43 -17.13
N TYR A 257 14.46 1.41 -17.79
CA TYR A 257 14.83 1.28 -19.20
C TYR A 257 15.92 0.21 -19.33
N SER A 258 15.53 -1.05 -19.50
CA SER A 258 16.47 -2.10 -19.86
C SER A 258 16.86 -1.90 -21.33
N ILE A 259 18.06 -1.39 -21.57
CA ILE A 259 18.65 -1.43 -22.92
C ILE A 259 19.06 -2.88 -23.16
N THR A 260 18.23 -3.63 -23.88
CA THR A 260 18.59 -4.99 -24.29
C THR A 260 19.73 -4.88 -25.29
N VAL A 261 20.93 -5.32 -24.92
CA VAL A 261 22.06 -5.46 -25.84
C VAL A 261 21.90 -6.78 -26.61
N ASN A 262 20.77 -6.94 -27.30
CA ASN A 262 20.60 -8.06 -28.21
C ASN A 262 21.22 -7.66 -29.55
N THR A 263 22.25 -8.37 -29.99
CA THR A 263 22.99 -8.00 -31.21
C THR A 263 22.13 -8.06 -32.47
N SER A 264 21.04 -8.84 -32.44
CA SER A 264 20.08 -8.99 -33.54
C SER A 264 19.23 -7.75 -33.83
N ASP A 265 19.12 -6.82 -32.87
CA ASP A 265 18.34 -5.58 -33.03
C ASP A 265 19.22 -4.39 -33.42
N SER A 266 20.49 -4.64 -33.73
CA SER A 266 21.39 -3.61 -34.21
C SER A 266 20.98 -3.19 -35.62
N TYR A 267 20.69 -1.90 -35.82
CA TYR A 267 20.46 -1.30 -37.15
C TYR A 267 21.58 -1.62 -38.17
N LEU A 268 22.76 -2.03 -37.69
CA LEU A 268 23.91 -2.43 -38.50
C LEU A 268 23.77 -3.83 -39.13
N GLU A 269 22.85 -4.67 -38.64
CA GLU A 269 22.56 -6.02 -39.17
C GLU A 269 21.40 -6.02 -40.18
N TYR A 270 20.74 -4.87 -40.41
CA TYR A 270 19.68 -4.75 -41.42
C TYR A 270 20.27 -4.58 -42.84
N GLY A 271 19.83 -5.42 -43.78
CA GLY A 271 20.26 -5.41 -45.19
C GLY A 271 21.64 -6.06 -45.42
N GLU A 272 22.25 -5.82 -46.60
CA GLU A 272 23.55 -6.42 -46.91
C GLU A 272 24.65 -5.95 -45.95
N ILE A 273 25.46 -6.93 -45.51
CA ILE A 273 26.61 -6.72 -44.63
C ILE A 273 27.76 -6.15 -45.47
N THR A 274 28.15 -4.92 -45.18
CA THR A 274 29.30 -4.27 -45.82
C THR A 274 30.47 -4.16 -44.86
N VAL A 275 31.70 -4.08 -45.40
CA VAL A 275 32.93 -3.91 -44.60
C VAL A 275 32.82 -2.72 -43.65
N THR A 276 32.20 -1.62 -44.10
CA THR A 276 31.97 -0.41 -43.30
C THR A 276 31.05 -0.65 -42.12
N LYS A 277 29.94 -1.39 -42.29
CA LYS A 277 29.04 -1.76 -41.19
C LYS A 277 29.73 -2.64 -40.15
N CYS A 278 30.60 -3.57 -40.58
CA CYS A 278 31.40 -4.40 -39.68
C CYS A 278 32.38 -3.57 -38.83
N HIS A 279 33.09 -2.61 -39.43
CA HIS A 279 34.01 -1.74 -38.70
C HIS A 279 33.27 -0.80 -37.75
N LEU A 280 32.14 -0.25 -38.20
CA LEU A 280 31.30 0.62 -37.37
C LEU A 280 30.71 -0.14 -36.16
N ARG A 281 30.35 -1.41 -36.33
CA ARG A 281 29.89 -2.28 -35.24
C ARG A 281 30.97 -2.48 -34.18
N LEU A 282 32.20 -2.84 -34.60
CA LEU A 282 33.32 -3.03 -33.68
C LEU A 282 33.64 -1.73 -32.92
N PHE A 283 33.57 -0.59 -33.61
CA PHE A 283 33.76 0.72 -33.01
C PHE A 283 32.68 1.06 -31.97
N LEU A 284 31.40 0.85 -32.30
CA LEU A 284 30.28 1.12 -31.38
C LEU A 284 30.26 0.17 -30.17
N LEU A 285 30.63 -1.10 -30.35
CA LEU A 285 30.78 -2.06 -29.25
C LEU A 285 31.91 -1.64 -28.30
N SER A 286 33.05 -1.20 -28.83
CA SER A 286 34.19 -0.73 -28.03
C SER A 286 33.84 0.52 -27.21
N ILE A 287 33.16 1.48 -27.83
CA ILE A 287 32.69 2.70 -27.15
C ILE A 287 31.61 2.36 -26.11
N GLY A 288 30.62 1.55 -26.48
CA GLY A 288 29.54 1.14 -25.59
C GLY A 288 30.04 0.40 -24.35
N PHE A 289 30.99 -0.52 -24.52
CA PHE A 289 31.62 -1.23 -23.41
C PHE A 289 32.39 -0.27 -22.50
N SER A 290 33.14 0.67 -23.09
CA SER A 290 33.87 1.69 -22.34
C SER A 290 32.92 2.59 -21.53
N LEU A 291 31.83 3.07 -22.13
CA LEU A 291 30.84 3.92 -21.46
C LEU A 291 30.09 3.19 -20.33
N ASN A 292 29.90 1.88 -20.42
CA ASN A 292 29.29 1.08 -19.35
C ASN A 292 30.26 0.79 -18.20
N MET A 293 31.53 0.49 -18.50
CA MET A 293 32.52 0.14 -17.48
C MET A 293 33.04 1.35 -16.72
N VAL A 294 33.15 2.52 -17.35
CA VAL A 294 33.72 3.74 -16.74
C VAL A 294 32.96 4.18 -15.47
N PRO A 295 31.62 4.28 -15.43
CA PRO A 295 30.89 4.64 -14.21
C PRO A 295 31.02 3.61 -13.08
N VAL A 296 31.08 2.32 -13.42
CA VAL A 296 31.25 1.23 -12.44
C VAL A 296 32.65 1.30 -11.83
N LEU A 297 33.68 1.43 -12.66
CA LEU A 297 35.06 1.56 -12.20
C LEU A 297 35.26 2.84 -11.37
N TYR A 298 34.64 3.95 -11.77
CA TYR A 298 34.65 5.19 -11.01
C TYR A 298 34.05 5.01 -9.61
N LYS A 299 32.86 4.38 -9.50
CA LYS A 299 32.24 4.07 -8.20
C LYS A 299 33.08 3.11 -7.36
N LEU A 300 33.73 2.13 -7.96
CA LEU A 300 34.60 1.20 -7.24
C LEU A 300 35.88 1.88 -6.73
N ILE A 301 36.44 2.83 -7.49
CA ILE A 301 37.61 3.61 -7.08
C ILE A 301 37.25 4.55 -5.93
N ILE A 302 36.12 5.26 -5.99
CA ILE A 302 35.72 6.17 -4.89
C ILE A 302 35.36 5.42 -3.61
N ASN A 303 34.74 4.25 -3.72
CA ASN A 303 34.35 3.44 -2.56
C ASN A 303 35.42 2.41 -2.18
N PHE A 304 36.67 2.61 -2.59
CA PHE A 304 37.75 1.70 -2.23
C PHE A 304 37.98 1.75 -0.71
N PRO A 305 38.09 0.60 -0.02
CA PRO A 305 38.05 0.54 1.45
C PRO A 305 39.30 1.08 2.15
N GLU A 306 40.38 1.37 1.41
CA GLU A 306 41.64 1.90 1.95
C GLU A 306 41.97 3.26 1.34
N ASP A 307 42.47 4.17 2.19
CA ASP A 307 42.91 5.50 1.77
C ASP A 307 44.11 5.39 0.82
N ASN A 308 43.88 5.75 -0.44
CA ASN A 308 44.92 5.74 -1.46
C ASN A 308 44.88 7.02 -2.31
N LYS A 309 46.07 7.45 -2.75
CA LYS A 309 46.26 8.71 -3.48
C LYS A 309 45.43 8.79 -4.77
N ILE A 310 45.18 7.66 -5.42
CA ILE A 310 44.40 7.60 -6.66
C ILE A 310 42.92 7.88 -6.38
N SER A 311 42.36 7.24 -5.36
CA SER A 311 40.95 7.39 -5.00
C SER A 311 40.64 8.81 -4.49
N LEU A 312 41.55 9.38 -3.68
CA LEU A 312 41.48 10.78 -3.25
C LEU A 312 41.56 11.75 -4.44
N TRP A 313 42.50 11.55 -5.36
CA TRP A 313 42.63 12.39 -6.56
C TRP A 313 41.39 12.31 -7.48
N VAL A 314 40.80 11.12 -7.64
CA VAL A 314 39.57 10.91 -8.43
C VAL A 314 38.35 11.53 -7.76
N GLN A 315 38.31 11.57 -6.42
CA GLN A 315 37.27 12.25 -5.66
C GLN A 315 37.37 13.78 -5.76
N GLU A 316 38.58 14.33 -5.81
CA GLU A 316 38.85 15.77 -5.93
C GLU A 316 38.68 16.33 -7.35
N ASN A 317 38.96 15.53 -8.38
CA ASN A 317 38.84 15.92 -9.79
C ASN A 317 37.55 15.35 -10.40
N HIS A 318 36.47 16.12 -10.34
CA HIS A 318 35.12 15.77 -10.84
C HIS A 318 35.05 15.53 -12.37
N VAL A 319 35.61 14.43 -12.88
CA VAL A 319 35.70 14.18 -14.34
C VAL A 319 34.36 13.77 -14.99
N ILE A 320 33.31 13.41 -14.22
CA ILE A 320 31.97 13.17 -14.79
C ILE A 320 30.90 13.84 -13.91
N SER A 321 30.72 15.15 -14.08
CA SER A 321 29.63 15.92 -13.47
C SER A 321 28.25 15.68 -14.12
N VAL A 322 28.16 14.85 -15.17
CA VAL A 322 26.90 14.55 -15.87
C VAL A 322 26.05 13.49 -15.15
N ILE A 323 26.65 12.67 -14.29
CA ILE A 323 25.92 11.63 -13.54
C ILE A 323 25.54 12.10 -12.12
N ASP A 324 26.26 13.10 -11.58
CA ASP A 324 26.01 13.64 -10.23
C ASP A 324 24.74 14.50 -10.14
N SER A 325 24.17 14.95 -11.28
CA SER A 325 22.86 15.61 -11.35
C SER A 325 21.67 14.64 -11.26
N MET A 326 21.91 13.33 -11.32
CA MET A 326 20.88 12.29 -11.16
C MET A 326 20.87 11.67 -9.74
N GLY A 327 21.71 12.14 -8.82
CA GLY A 327 21.88 11.52 -7.49
C GLY A 327 21.93 12.47 -6.29
N LYS A 328 21.67 13.77 -6.44
CA LYS A 328 21.74 14.75 -5.33
C LYS A 328 20.48 15.60 -5.18
N SER A 329 19.47 15.01 -4.55
CA SER A 329 18.64 15.64 -3.51
C SER A 329 18.39 14.52 -2.49
N GLU A 330 18.79 14.54 -1.23
CA GLU A 330 18.83 15.58 -0.20
C GLU A 330 19.97 15.19 0.78
N GLY A 331 20.63 16.11 1.48
CA GLY A 331 20.07 16.69 2.70
C GLY A 331 20.81 16.18 3.92
N ASN A 332 22.03 16.68 4.15
CA ASN A 332 22.74 16.48 5.40
C ASN A 332 22.32 17.60 6.38
N LYS A 333 21.45 17.31 7.35
CA LYS A 333 21.31 18.11 8.57
C LYS A 333 21.10 17.21 9.79
N ASN A 334 22.20 17.09 10.52
CA ASN A 334 22.27 16.70 11.93
C ASN A 334 21.09 17.24 12.75
N THR A 335 20.45 16.39 13.55
CA THR A 335 19.84 16.82 14.82
C THR A 335 20.04 15.75 15.90
N LYS A 336 20.54 16.24 17.04
CA LYS A 336 20.90 15.53 18.26
C LYS A 336 19.72 14.76 18.86
N ILE A 337 20.01 13.54 19.30
CA ILE A 337 19.18 12.74 20.20
C ILE A 337 19.29 13.33 21.61
N THR A 338 18.17 13.77 22.18
CA THR A 338 18.01 13.98 23.63
C THR A 338 16.96 13.02 24.15
N SER A 339 17.37 12.20 25.11
CA SER A 339 16.56 11.21 25.83
C SER A 339 15.50 11.89 26.71
N VAL A 340 14.24 11.48 26.56
CA VAL A 340 13.16 11.81 27.51
C VAL A 340 12.75 10.53 28.22
N SER A 341 12.77 10.59 29.54
CA SER A 341 12.40 9.56 30.51
C SER A 341 10.90 9.29 30.52
N GLU A 342 10.49 8.04 30.39
CA GLU A 342 9.11 7.60 30.64
C GLU A 342 8.86 7.37 32.14
N SER A 343 7.76 7.93 32.61
CA SER A 343 7.22 7.75 33.95
C SER A 343 6.39 6.46 34.02
N ASN A 344 6.64 5.69 35.07
CA ASN A 344 5.91 4.47 35.39
C ASN A 344 4.60 4.82 36.11
N ASP A 345 3.45 4.52 35.51
CA ASP A 345 2.20 4.25 36.24
C ASP A 345 1.16 3.57 35.33
N THR A 346 1.20 2.24 35.18
CA THR A 346 0.05 1.39 34.76
C THR A 346 0.28 -0.11 35.04
N ASN A 347 0.47 -0.52 36.31
CA ASN A 347 0.84 -1.91 36.63
C ASN A 347 -0.27 -2.85 37.17
N ASN A 348 -1.53 -2.42 37.32
CA ASN A 348 -2.54 -3.29 37.96
C ASN A 348 -3.67 -3.84 37.07
N ILE A 349 -3.87 -3.35 35.83
CA ILE A 349 -4.93 -3.88 34.93
C ILE A 349 -4.39 -4.87 33.88
N LYS A 350 -3.11 -4.75 33.46
CA LYS A 350 -2.49 -5.61 32.44
C LYS A 350 -2.22 -7.05 32.91
N ASN A 351 -2.13 -7.29 34.22
CA ASN A 351 -1.68 -8.58 34.76
C ASN A 351 -2.70 -9.71 34.64
N ASN A 352 -4.01 -9.40 34.62
CA ASN A 352 -5.06 -10.42 34.52
C ASN A 352 -5.40 -10.82 33.08
N SER A 353 -5.37 -9.89 32.12
CA SER A 353 -5.61 -10.22 30.71
C SER A 353 -4.46 -11.00 30.11
N SER A 354 -3.21 -10.62 30.42
CA SER A 354 -2.01 -11.32 29.96
C SER A 354 -1.99 -12.78 30.45
N LYS A 355 -2.33 -13.04 31.71
CA LYS A 355 -2.42 -14.40 32.25
C LYS A 355 -3.47 -15.26 31.52
N LYS A 356 -4.65 -14.72 31.23
CA LYS A 356 -5.68 -15.44 30.46
C LYS A 356 -5.22 -15.77 29.04
N PHE A 357 -4.52 -14.85 28.38
CA PHE A 357 -3.99 -15.07 27.04
C PHE A 357 -2.91 -16.16 27.02
N THR A 358 -1.99 -16.15 27.98
CA THR A 358 -0.97 -17.21 28.14
C THR A 358 -1.58 -18.59 28.33
N VAL A 359 -2.68 -18.70 29.11
CA VAL A 359 -3.39 -19.98 29.28
C VAL A 359 -3.96 -20.48 27.95
N LYS A 360 -4.56 -19.60 27.13
CA LYS A 360 -5.09 -19.98 25.81
C LYS A 360 -4.00 -20.48 24.86
N ILE A 361 -2.82 -19.88 24.89
CA ILE A 361 -1.66 -20.35 24.12
C ILE A 361 -1.30 -21.79 24.52
N LEU A 362 -1.21 -22.07 25.81
CA LEU A 362 -0.88 -23.40 26.32
C LEU A 362 -1.95 -24.44 25.96
N ASP A 363 -3.22 -24.08 26.03
CA ASP A 363 -4.33 -24.96 25.66
C ASP A 363 -4.32 -25.29 24.16
N TYR A 364 -4.01 -24.32 23.30
CA TYR A 364 -3.86 -24.56 21.86
C TYR A 364 -2.73 -25.54 21.56
N HIS A 365 -1.56 -25.34 22.16
CA HIS A 365 -0.42 -26.25 22.03
C HIS A 365 -0.77 -27.69 22.45
N ASN A 366 -1.47 -27.85 23.57
CA ASN A 366 -1.86 -29.18 24.05
C ASN A 366 -2.85 -29.89 23.10
N ARG A 367 -3.69 -29.15 22.37
CA ARG A 367 -4.63 -29.73 21.38
C ARG A 367 -3.90 -30.16 20.11
N THR A 368 -2.95 -29.37 19.63
CA THR A 368 -2.18 -29.69 18.42
C THR A 368 -1.19 -30.84 18.65
N GLU A 369 -0.61 -30.96 19.86
CA GLU A 369 0.18 -32.14 20.24
C GLU A 369 -0.66 -33.44 20.30
N LYS A 370 -1.92 -33.34 20.74
CA LYS A 370 -2.84 -34.48 20.73
C LYS A 370 -3.31 -34.88 19.32
N SER A 371 -3.50 -33.94 18.40
CA SER A 371 -3.84 -34.28 17.00
C SER A 371 -2.65 -34.80 16.19
N SER A 372 -1.43 -34.35 16.51
CA SER A 372 -0.20 -34.85 15.88
C SER A 372 0.25 -36.22 16.40
N SER A 373 -0.16 -36.62 17.60
CA SER A 373 0.04 -38.00 18.09
C SER A 373 -0.91 -39.03 17.49
N SER A 374 -1.96 -38.62 16.77
CA SER A 374 -2.83 -39.50 15.97
C SER A 374 -2.42 -39.65 14.50
N LEU A 375 -1.38 -38.94 14.05
CA LEU A 375 -0.89 -39.01 12.67
C LEU A 375 0.62 -39.25 12.68
N SER A 376 1.01 -40.51 12.83
CA SER A 376 2.37 -40.95 12.52
C SER A 376 2.33 -41.99 11.41
N VAL A 377 3.29 -41.83 10.49
CA VAL A 377 3.66 -42.66 9.33
C VAL A 377 2.98 -42.27 8.00
N ASP A 378 3.66 -41.42 7.22
CA ASP A 378 4.42 -41.92 6.07
C ASP A 378 5.44 -40.89 5.54
N HIS A 379 6.71 -41.29 5.53
CA HIS A 379 7.82 -40.54 4.97
C HIS A 379 7.99 -40.96 3.51
N ASN A 380 7.53 -40.13 2.57
CA ASN A 380 8.11 -39.91 1.24
C ASN A 380 7.17 -39.02 0.43
N ILE A 381 7.64 -37.88 -0.07
CA ILE A 381 7.46 -37.44 -1.47
C ILE A 381 8.27 -36.16 -1.71
N ARG A 382 9.02 -36.22 -2.81
CA ARG A 382 9.88 -35.19 -3.39
C ARG A 382 9.12 -33.92 -3.76
N SER A 383 9.86 -32.83 -3.73
CA SER A 383 9.56 -31.55 -4.37
C SER A 383 9.16 -31.69 -5.85
N THR A 384 7.93 -31.29 -6.17
CA THR A 384 7.59 -30.69 -7.46
C THR A 384 6.45 -29.71 -7.22
N GLY A 385 6.67 -28.44 -7.56
CA GLY A 385 5.64 -27.43 -7.56
C GLY A 385 4.65 -27.67 -8.68
N ASN A 386 3.37 -27.59 -8.37
CA ASN A 386 2.31 -27.13 -9.25
C ASN A 386 1.11 -26.73 -8.40
N ALA A 387 0.54 -25.56 -8.70
CA ALA A 387 -0.70 -25.07 -8.12
C ALA A 387 -1.84 -26.05 -8.43
N MET A 388 -2.66 -26.40 -7.43
CA MET A 388 -3.81 -27.27 -7.59
C MET A 388 -5.10 -26.52 -7.22
N SER A 389 -6.08 -26.59 -8.12
CA SER A 389 -7.31 -25.81 -8.11
C SER A 389 -8.37 -26.32 -7.11
N LEU A 390 -9.23 -25.41 -6.69
CA LEU A 390 -10.22 -25.49 -5.60
C LEU A 390 -11.49 -26.30 -5.93
N SER A 391 -11.39 -27.55 -6.42
CA SER A 391 -12.59 -28.34 -6.79
C SER A 391 -12.75 -29.77 -6.23
N GLU A 392 -11.95 -30.24 -5.26
CA GLU A 392 -12.07 -31.64 -4.78
C GLU A 392 -12.36 -31.84 -3.27
N PHE A 393 -12.81 -30.83 -2.54
CA PHE A 393 -13.26 -31.00 -1.14
C PHE A 393 -14.80 -31.05 -1.00
N ARG A 394 -15.43 -32.08 -1.58
CA ARG A 394 -16.79 -32.52 -1.21
C ARG A 394 -16.97 -34.02 -1.49
N SER A 395 -16.53 -34.86 -0.56
CA SER A 395 -17.18 -36.14 -0.21
C SER A 395 -16.31 -36.92 0.78
N SER A 396 -16.65 -36.87 2.06
CA SER A 396 -16.44 -37.96 3.03
C SER A 396 -16.84 -37.48 4.43
N ASP A 397 -18.14 -37.33 4.62
CA ASP A 397 -18.75 -37.39 5.95
C ASP A 397 -20.03 -38.20 5.80
N ASN A 398 -19.91 -39.51 5.96
CA ASN A 398 -20.97 -40.41 6.40
C ASN A 398 -20.30 -41.71 6.88
N ASP A 399 -20.87 -42.25 7.95
CA ASP A 399 -20.57 -43.54 8.59
C ASP A 399 -19.50 -43.54 9.68
N ILE A 400 -19.91 -43.24 10.92
CA ILE A 400 -19.74 -44.19 12.04
C ILE A 400 -20.99 -44.12 12.95
N ASN A 401 -21.71 -45.24 13.03
CA ASN A 401 -22.76 -45.55 13.97
C ASN A 401 -22.18 -46.31 15.19
N ILE A 402 -22.86 -46.13 16.33
CA ILE A 402 -22.69 -46.73 17.68
C ILE A 402 -21.74 -45.99 18.62
#